data_AF-A0A2W7NGB3-F1
#
_entry.id   AF-A0A2W7NGB3-F1
#
_cell.length_a   1.000
_cell.length_b   1.000
_cell.length_c   1.000
_cell.angle_alpha   90.00
_cell.angle_beta   90.00
_cell.angle_gamma   90.00
#
_symmetry.space_group_name_H-M   'P 1'
#
loop_
_entity.id
_entity.type
_entity.pdbx_description
1 polymer ?
#
loop_
_entity_poly.entity_id
_entity_poly.type
_entity_poly.pdbx_seq_one_letter_code
_entity_poly.pdbx_strand_id
1 'polypeptide(L)'
;MSDLIAKASIDRRLAEVVTPVIEGMGYELVRVRYQGGKTPTVQIMADRPDGGIEVDECGEISTAISAHLDVEDPIEDAYTLEVSSPGIDRPLTRLKDFDRWQGYVAKIETTEMIDGRRRFKGNLAGVLDGEVLIEIDAGTIGLQFDWLSDAKLVLTDDLIRDVLKSRKDAGRIDETQFDEIETIIDSEDDARLPDQKD
;
A
#
# COMPACT_ATOMS: atom_id res chain seq x y z
N MET A 1 -14.23 2.15 -17.07
CA MET A 1 -13.65 1.10 -16.22
C MET A 1 -12.79 1.80 -15.19
N SER A 2 -13.04 1.55 -13.90
CA SER A 2 -12.23 2.15 -12.83
C SER A 2 -10.92 1.38 -12.76
N ASP A 3 -9.81 2.04 -13.06
CA ASP A 3 -8.48 1.47 -12.90
C ASP A 3 -7.91 1.93 -11.55
N LEU A 4 -7.87 1.01 -10.60
CA LEU A 4 -7.35 1.28 -9.25
C LEU A 4 -5.82 1.38 -9.22
N ILE A 5 -5.12 0.72 -10.16
CA ILE A 5 -3.67 0.83 -10.31
C ILE A 5 -3.32 2.26 -10.76
N ALA A 6 -4.06 2.80 -11.74
CA ALA A 6 -3.81 4.10 -12.34
C ALA A 6 -5.12 4.89 -12.59
N LYS A 7 -5.40 5.88 -11.73
CA LYS A 7 -6.71 6.57 -11.74
C LYS A 7 -6.75 7.73 -12.72
N ALA A 8 -5.72 8.59 -12.72
CA ALA A 8 -5.68 9.75 -13.58
C ALA A 8 -5.27 9.38 -15.01
N SER A 9 -5.51 10.28 -15.98
CA SER A 9 -5.04 10.08 -17.36
C SER A 9 -3.52 9.94 -17.43
N ILE A 10 -2.79 10.75 -16.67
CA ILE A 10 -1.33 10.70 -16.61
C ILE A 10 -0.84 9.43 -15.91
N ASP A 11 -1.52 8.98 -14.84
CA ASP A 11 -1.20 7.71 -14.17
C ASP A 11 -1.28 6.54 -15.14
N ARG A 12 -2.29 6.52 -16.03
CA ARG A 12 -2.48 5.44 -17.00
C ARG A 12 -1.38 5.43 -18.06
N ARG A 13 -1.01 6.60 -18.58
CA ARG A 13 0.13 6.74 -19.50
C ARG A 13 1.43 6.26 -18.84
N LEU A 14 1.66 6.63 -17.57
CA LEU A 14 2.82 6.15 -16.81
C LEU A 14 2.77 4.64 -16.60
N ALA A 15 1.61 4.08 -16.23
CA ALA A 15 1.43 2.64 -16.03
C ALA A 15 1.72 1.84 -17.31
N GLU A 16 1.29 2.31 -18.48
CA GLU A 16 1.61 1.68 -19.77
C GLU A 16 3.12 1.58 -20.02
N VAL A 17 3.88 2.60 -19.62
CA VAL A 17 5.34 2.63 -19.76
C VAL A 17 6.04 1.76 -18.72
N VAL A 18 5.65 1.83 -17.45
CA VAL A 18 6.41 1.18 -16.36
C VAL A 18 6.03 -0.27 -16.12
N THR A 19 4.80 -0.69 -16.46
CA THR A 19 4.32 -2.06 -16.21
C THR A 19 5.20 -3.12 -16.88
N PRO A 20 5.55 -3.02 -18.19
CA PRO A 20 6.37 -4.04 -18.84
C PRO A 20 7.77 -4.16 -18.23
N VAL A 21 8.33 -3.06 -17.73
CA VAL A 21 9.65 -3.05 -17.05
C VAL A 21 9.55 -3.79 -15.71
N ILE A 22 8.55 -3.45 -14.90
CA ILE A 22 8.31 -4.06 -13.58
C ILE A 22 8.06 -5.57 -13.73
N GLU A 23 7.18 -5.95 -14.67
CA GLU A 23 6.85 -7.36 -14.93
C GLU A 23 8.03 -8.13 -15.53
N GLY A 24 8.82 -7.50 -16.40
CA GLY A 24 10.05 -8.09 -16.96
C GLY A 24 11.11 -8.39 -15.90
N MET A 25 11.09 -7.66 -14.78
CA MET A 25 11.96 -7.90 -13.62
C MET A 25 11.37 -8.93 -12.64
N GLY A 26 10.18 -9.48 -12.91
CA GLY A 26 9.51 -10.47 -12.06
C GLY A 26 8.73 -9.89 -10.87
N TYR A 27 8.48 -8.59 -10.89
CA TYR A 27 7.61 -7.91 -9.92
C TYR A 27 6.25 -7.62 -10.55
N GLU A 28 5.35 -7.08 -9.74
CA GLU A 28 4.03 -6.69 -10.18
C GLU A 28 3.78 -5.23 -9.81
N LEU A 29 3.20 -4.47 -10.74
CA LEU A 29 2.76 -3.14 -10.45
C LEU A 29 1.53 -3.19 -9.52
N VAL A 30 1.60 -2.46 -8.40
CA VAL A 30 0.50 -2.31 -7.45
C VAL A 30 -0.20 -0.97 -7.67
N ARG A 31 0.54 0.12 -7.81
CA ARG A 31 -0.07 1.46 -7.95
C ARG A 31 0.87 2.43 -8.64
N VAL A 32 0.33 3.32 -9.47
CA VAL A 32 1.03 4.50 -10.00
C VAL A 32 0.22 5.76 -9.68
N ARG A 33 0.86 6.80 -9.16
CA ARG A 33 0.25 8.11 -8.93
C ARG A 33 1.20 9.21 -9.36
N TYR A 34 0.73 10.10 -10.21
CA TYR A 34 1.34 11.40 -10.44
C TYR A 34 0.73 12.43 -9.49
N GLN A 35 1.55 12.92 -8.57
CA GLN A 35 1.15 13.91 -7.57
C GLN A 35 1.71 15.26 -7.98
N GLY A 36 0.84 16.20 -8.32
CA GLY A 36 1.24 17.57 -8.65
C GLY A 36 1.80 18.33 -7.43
N GLY A 37 2.42 19.47 -7.68
CA GLY A 37 3.03 20.29 -6.64
C GLY A 37 4.07 21.23 -7.24
N LYS A 38 4.88 21.90 -6.40
CA LYS A 38 6.01 22.71 -6.87
C LYS A 38 7.06 21.85 -7.59
N THR A 39 7.28 20.66 -7.08
CA THR A 39 8.03 19.58 -7.72
C THR A 39 7.11 18.36 -7.70
N PRO A 40 6.53 17.97 -8.85
CA PRO A 40 5.68 16.80 -8.95
C PRO A 40 6.41 15.51 -8.51
N THR A 41 5.65 14.54 -8.04
CA THR A 41 6.16 13.20 -7.69
C THR A 41 5.45 12.12 -8.51
N VAL A 42 6.23 11.25 -9.13
CA VAL A 42 5.76 9.98 -9.70
C VAL A 42 5.98 8.89 -8.67
N GLN A 43 4.90 8.49 -7.99
CA GLN A 43 4.94 7.42 -7.01
C GLN A 43 4.52 6.09 -7.64
N ILE A 44 5.40 5.11 -7.56
CA ILE A 44 5.20 3.75 -8.05
C ILE A 44 5.32 2.79 -6.87
N MET A 45 4.30 1.97 -6.68
CA MET A 45 4.32 0.85 -5.76
C MET A 45 4.42 -0.45 -6.55
N ALA A 46 5.44 -1.25 -6.25
CA ALA A 46 5.63 -2.58 -6.80
C ALA A 46 5.60 -3.62 -5.68
N ASP A 47 5.31 -4.86 -6.03
CA ASP A 47 5.38 -5.97 -5.09
C ASP A 47 5.79 -7.26 -5.81
N ARG A 48 6.32 -8.24 -5.07
CA ARG A 48 6.48 -9.58 -5.62
C ARG A 48 5.11 -10.28 -5.73
N PRO A 49 4.93 -11.26 -6.63
CA PRO A 49 3.71 -12.07 -6.67
C PRO A 49 3.40 -12.75 -5.32
N ASP A 50 4.42 -13.25 -4.64
CA ASP A 50 4.37 -13.83 -3.29
C ASP A 50 4.51 -12.78 -2.17
N GLY A 51 4.75 -11.53 -2.54
CA GLY A 51 4.74 -10.32 -1.71
C GLY A 51 5.97 -10.07 -0.84
N GLY A 52 6.16 -8.79 -0.55
CA GLY A 52 7.36 -8.25 0.06
C GLY A 52 8.37 -7.86 -1.02
N ILE A 53 8.96 -6.69 -0.86
CA ILE A 53 10.10 -6.18 -1.61
C ILE A 53 10.99 -5.47 -0.58
N GLU A 54 12.28 -5.73 -0.62
CA GLU A 54 13.33 -5.08 0.17
C GLU A 54 13.78 -3.77 -0.46
N VAL A 55 14.52 -2.96 0.30
CA VAL A 55 14.92 -1.60 -0.13
C VAL A 55 15.82 -1.65 -1.37
N ASP A 56 16.75 -2.61 -1.44
CA ASP A 56 17.67 -2.74 -2.58
C ASP A 56 16.92 -3.05 -3.88
N GLU A 57 15.92 -3.92 -3.81
CA GLU A 57 15.06 -4.28 -4.93
C GLU A 57 14.23 -3.08 -5.41
N CYS A 58 13.75 -2.22 -4.49
CA CYS A 58 13.13 -0.95 -4.87
C CYS A 58 14.11 -0.04 -5.64
N GLY A 59 15.39 -0.05 -5.25
CA GLY A 59 16.45 0.67 -5.94
C GLY A 59 16.72 0.14 -7.36
N GLU A 60 16.74 -1.18 -7.53
CA GLU A 60 16.85 -1.82 -8.85
C GLU A 60 15.69 -1.43 -9.77
N ILE A 61 14.45 -1.54 -9.26
CA ILE A 61 13.24 -1.15 -10.00
C ILE A 61 13.29 0.33 -10.36
N SER A 62 13.67 1.20 -9.42
CA SER A 62 13.81 2.64 -9.64
C SER A 62 14.78 2.95 -10.77
N THR A 63 15.96 2.31 -10.77
CA THR A 63 16.99 2.48 -11.80
C THR A 63 16.47 2.07 -13.19
N ALA A 64 15.82 0.91 -13.27
CA ALA A 64 15.30 0.39 -14.53
C ALA A 64 14.15 1.26 -15.09
N ILE A 65 13.23 1.68 -14.23
CA ILE A 65 12.11 2.55 -14.61
C ILE A 65 12.62 3.93 -15.05
N SER A 66 13.56 4.53 -14.31
CA SER A 66 14.12 5.85 -14.66
C SER A 66 14.68 5.85 -16.07
N ALA A 67 15.49 4.84 -16.42
CA ALA A 67 16.08 4.74 -17.75
C ALA A 67 15.02 4.60 -18.87
N HIS A 68 13.89 3.94 -18.57
CA HIS A 68 12.81 3.80 -19.55
C HIS A 68 11.96 5.07 -19.67
N LEU A 69 11.68 5.74 -18.56
CA LEU A 69 11.00 7.04 -18.55
C LEU A 69 11.80 8.12 -19.27
N ASP A 70 13.13 8.09 -19.20
CA ASP A 70 14.00 9.01 -19.96
C ASP A 70 13.89 8.82 -21.49
N VAL A 71 13.51 7.64 -21.95
CA VAL A 71 13.35 7.33 -23.38
C VAL A 71 11.94 7.67 -23.87
N GLU A 72 10.91 7.27 -23.12
CA GLU A 72 9.50 7.48 -23.49
C GLU A 72 9.01 8.90 -23.16
N ASP A 73 9.70 9.60 -22.24
CA ASP A 73 9.48 10.96 -21.77
C ASP A 73 7.99 11.37 -21.65
N PRO A 74 7.20 10.68 -20.80
CA PRO A 74 5.76 10.92 -20.72
C PRO A 74 5.38 12.20 -19.96
N ILE A 75 6.33 12.84 -19.26
CA ILE A 75 6.14 14.04 -18.43
C ILE A 75 7.20 15.08 -18.81
N GLU A 76 6.76 16.23 -19.33
CA GLU A 76 7.67 17.28 -19.80
C GLU A 76 8.36 18.06 -18.66
N ASP A 77 7.71 18.14 -17.49
CA ASP A 77 8.21 18.88 -16.32
C ASP A 77 9.13 18.01 -15.47
N ALA A 78 10.09 18.63 -14.78
CA ALA A 78 10.92 17.94 -13.79
C ALA A 78 10.06 17.35 -12.65
N TYR A 79 10.35 16.11 -12.25
CA TYR A 79 9.63 15.39 -11.21
C TYR A 79 10.59 14.57 -10.31
N THR A 80 10.09 14.17 -9.14
CA THR A 80 10.73 13.18 -8.27
C THR A 80 10.16 11.80 -8.55
N LEU A 81 11.01 10.80 -8.78
CA LEU A 81 10.60 9.39 -8.86
C LEU A 81 10.68 8.74 -7.48
N GLU A 82 9.57 8.16 -7.02
CA GLU A 82 9.49 7.37 -5.79
C GLU A 82 9.07 5.94 -6.10
N VAL A 83 9.92 4.98 -5.80
CA VAL A 83 9.61 3.54 -5.89
C VAL A 83 9.61 2.93 -4.50
N SER A 84 8.53 2.23 -4.16
CA SER A 84 8.37 1.59 -2.85
C SER A 84 7.57 0.29 -2.94
N SER A 85 7.61 -0.50 -1.86
CA SER A 85 6.61 -1.54 -1.64
C SER A 85 5.31 -0.91 -1.08
N PRO A 86 4.14 -1.57 -1.24
CA PRO A 86 2.88 -1.04 -0.73
C PRO A 86 2.76 -1.00 0.81
N GLY A 87 3.67 -1.65 1.53
CA GLY A 87 3.67 -1.68 3.00
C GLY A 87 2.44 -2.35 3.63
N ILE A 88 2.16 -2.00 4.89
CA ILE A 88 1.06 -2.57 5.69
C ILE A 88 -0.29 -1.82 5.50
N ASP A 89 -0.28 -0.51 5.29
CA ASP A 89 -1.46 0.28 4.85
C ASP A 89 -1.67 0.10 3.33
N ARG A 90 -1.73 -1.18 2.93
CA ARG A 90 -1.64 -1.62 1.53
C ARG A 90 -2.86 -1.15 0.72
N PRO A 91 -2.68 -0.47 -0.43
CA PRO A 91 -3.75 -0.27 -1.39
C PRO A 91 -4.13 -1.60 -2.05
N LEU A 92 -5.43 -1.83 -2.23
CA LEU A 92 -5.99 -3.00 -2.89
C LEU A 92 -6.44 -2.58 -4.29
N THR A 93 -5.65 -2.90 -5.31
CA THR A 93 -5.83 -2.34 -6.66
C THR A 93 -6.13 -3.38 -7.71
N ARG A 94 -5.99 -4.67 -7.39
CA ARG A 94 -6.21 -5.80 -8.30
C ARG A 94 -7.12 -6.81 -7.61
N LEU A 95 -7.94 -7.54 -8.38
CA LEU A 95 -8.84 -8.57 -7.83
C LEU A 95 -8.12 -9.56 -6.90
N LYS A 96 -6.93 -10.04 -7.31
CA LYS A 96 -6.12 -10.95 -6.49
C LYS A 96 -5.68 -10.37 -5.15
N ASP A 97 -5.61 -9.04 -5.00
CA ASP A 97 -5.29 -8.43 -3.71
C ASP A 97 -6.44 -8.68 -2.72
N PHE A 98 -7.69 -8.65 -3.17
CA PHE A 98 -8.84 -8.90 -2.31
C PHE A 98 -8.93 -10.37 -1.86
N ASP A 99 -8.51 -11.29 -2.73
CA ASP A 99 -8.40 -12.71 -2.36
C ASP A 99 -7.24 -12.99 -1.42
N ARG A 100 -6.07 -12.38 -1.69
CA ARG A 100 -4.88 -12.57 -0.89
C ARG A 100 -5.05 -12.11 0.56
N TRP A 101 -5.82 -11.04 0.77
CA TRP A 101 -6.01 -10.41 2.07
C TRP A 101 -7.39 -10.69 2.69
N GLN A 102 -8.03 -11.80 2.27
CA GLN A 102 -9.24 -12.31 2.93
C GLN A 102 -9.06 -12.42 4.45
N GLY A 103 -10.11 -12.13 5.19
CA GLY A 103 -10.14 -12.12 6.65
C GLY A 103 -9.65 -10.83 7.30
N TYR A 104 -8.95 -9.96 6.57
CA TYR A 104 -8.52 -8.65 7.11
C TYR A 104 -9.53 -7.54 6.85
N VAL A 105 -9.54 -6.56 7.75
CA VAL A 105 -10.40 -5.38 7.63
C VAL A 105 -9.90 -4.50 6.48
N ALA A 106 -10.78 -4.19 5.53
CA ALA A 106 -10.54 -3.24 4.47
C ALA A 106 -11.51 -2.06 4.54
N LYS A 107 -11.10 -0.94 3.95
CA LYS A 107 -11.97 0.19 3.62
C LYS A 107 -12.07 0.28 2.10
N ILE A 108 -13.29 0.27 1.60
CA ILE A 108 -13.62 0.34 0.17
C ILE A 108 -14.49 1.57 -0.08
N GLU A 109 -14.16 2.36 -1.10
CA GLU A 109 -14.98 3.48 -1.57
C GLU A 109 -15.44 3.22 -3.00
N THR A 110 -16.71 3.48 -3.30
CA THR A 110 -17.31 3.29 -4.63
C THR A 110 -17.57 4.61 -5.35
N THR A 111 -17.57 4.59 -6.68
CA THR A 111 -18.00 5.73 -7.51
C THR A 111 -19.49 5.97 -7.35
N GLU A 112 -20.28 4.88 -7.40
CA GLU A 112 -21.73 4.91 -7.30
C GLU A 112 -22.23 4.79 -5.86
N MET A 113 -23.41 5.35 -5.59
CA MET A 113 -24.10 5.18 -4.31
C MET A 113 -24.81 3.83 -4.27
N ILE A 114 -24.53 3.05 -3.24
CA ILE A 114 -25.13 1.73 -3.00
C ILE A 114 -25.77 1.79 -1.61
N ASP A 115 -27.07 1.56 -1.55
CA ASP A 115 -27.87 1.62 -0.32
C ASP A 115 -27.62 2.88 0.52
N GLY A 116 -27.55 4.04 -0.15
CA GLY A 116 -27.41 5.35 0.49
C GLY A 116 -25.98 5.70 0.96
N ARG A 117 -24.98 4.87 0.66
CA ARG A 117 -23.58 5.14 1.02
C ARG A 117 -22.61 4.79 -0.10
N ARG A 118 -21.37 5.28 0.04
CA ARG A 118 -20.26 5.05 -0.90
C ARG A 118 -19.02 4.47 -0.23
N ARG A 119 -19.07 4.26 1.08
CA ARG A 119 -17.94 3.85 1.91
C ARG A 119 -18.34 2.62 2.70
N PHE A 120 -17.51 1.60 2.58
CA PHE A 120 -17.69 0.30 3.21
C PHE A 120 -16.43 0.01 4.02
N LYS A 121 -16.63 -0.51 5.23
CA LYS A 121 -15.56 -0.96 6.11
C LYS A 121 -15.99 -2.27 6.71
N GLY A 122 -15.14 -3.28 6.62
CA GLY A 122 -15.51 -4.65 6.97
C GLY A 122 -14.41 -5.64 6.62
N ASN A 123 -14.60 -6.91 6.96
CA ASN A 123 -13.64 -7.96 6.63
C ASN A 123 -13.76 -8.36 5.16
N LEU A 124 -12.64 -8.55 4.48
CA LEU A 124 -12.64 -9.10 3.14
C LEU A 124 -13.08 -10.57 3.18
N ALA A 125 -14.06 -10.91 2.35
CA ALA A 125 -14.58 -12.27 2.19
C ALA A 125 -14.24 -12.88 0.82
N GLY A 126 -13.33 -12.23 0.08
CA GLY A 126 -12.77 -12.73 -1.18
C GLY A 126 -13.40 -12.11 -2.41
N VAL A 127 -13.21 -12.78 -3.54
CA VAL A 127 -13.80 -12.41 -4.82
C VAL A 127 -14.68 -13.54 -5.34
N LEU A 128 -15.88 -13.19 -5.83
CA LEU A 128 -16.78 -14.12 -6.52
C LEU A 128 -17.36 -13.44 -7.76
N ASP A 129 -17.24 -14.07 -8.92
CA ASP A 129 -17.81 -13.59 -10.19
C ASP A 129 -17.49 -12.11 -10.54
N GLY A 130 -16.29 -11.64 -10.16
CA GLY A 130 -15.85 -10.25 -10.38
C GLY A 130 -16.31 -9.26 -9.31
N GLU A 131 -17.04 -9.72 -8.30
CA GLU A 131 -17.42 -8.94 -7.12
C GLU A 131 -16.43 -9.13 -5.99
N VAL A 132 -16.03 -8.03 -5.37
CA VAL A 132 -15.33 -8.02 -4.08
C VAL A 132 -16.35 -8.21 -2.97
N LEU A 133 -16.20 -9.30 -2.22
CA LEU A 133 -17.04 -9.60 -1.08
C LEU A 133 -16.49 -8.94 0.18
N ILE A 134 -17.34 -8.19 0.89
CA ILE A 134 -17.00 -7.56 2.16
C ILE A 134 -18.08 -7.84 3.22
N GLU A 135 -17.66 -8.36 4.36
CA GLU A 135 -18.50 -8.62 5.53
C GLU A 135 -18.60 -7.35 6.39
N ILE A 136 -19.83 -6.89 6.56
CA ILE A 136 -20.21 -5.71 7.35
C ILE A 136 -21.27 -6.11 8.38
N ASP A 137 -21.62 -5.22 9.31
CA ASP A 137 -22.63 -5.50 10.36
C ASP A 137 -23.99 -6.01 9.83
N ALA A 138 -24.35 -5.63 8.59
CA ALA A 138 -25.60 -6.04 7.95
C ALA A 138 -25.52 -7.38 7.19
N GLY A 139 -24.35 -8.02 7.14
CA GLY A 139 -24.07 -9.25 6.39
C GLY A 139 -22.93 -9.10 5.37
N THR A 140 -22.75 -10.10 4.51
CA THR A 140 -21.79 -10.02 3.39
C THR A 140 -22.45 -9.38 2.18
N ILE A 141 -21.80 -8.38 1.59
CA ILE A 141 -22.23 -7.76 0.34
C ILE A 141 -21.17 -7.95 -0.75
N GLY A 142 -21.63 -8.05 -2.01
CA GLY A 142 -20.78 -8.04 -3.18
C GLY A 142 -20.72 -6.64 -3.80
N LEU A 143 -19.50 -6.18 -4.11
CA LEU A 143 -19.25 -4.92 -4.79
C LEU A 143 -18.55 -5.23 -6.11
N GLN A 144 -19.19 -4.92 -7.25
CA GLN A 144 -18.54 -5.08 -8.55
C GLN A 144 -17.22 -4.31 -8.58
N PHE A 145 -16.14 -4.97 -8.98
CA PHE A 145 -14.80 -4.39 -8.95
C PHE A 145 -14.71 -3.06 -9.70
N ASP A 146 -15.40 -2.95 -10.84
CA ASP A 146 -15.44 -1.75 -11.66
C ASP A 146 -16.09 -0.53 -10.98
N TRP A 147 -16.87 -0.74 -9.90
CA TRP A 147 -17.45 0.35 -9.11
C TRP A 147 -16.49 0.93 -8.09
N LEU A 148 -15.40 0.22 -7.77
CA LEU A 148 -14.46 0.65 -6.74
C LEU A 148 -13.71 1.88 -7.23
N SER A 149 -13.75 2.93 -6.43
CA SER A 149 -12.99 4.15 -6.62
C SER A 149 -11.74 4.20 -5.75
N ASP A 150 -11.72 3.47 -4.62
CA ASP A 150 -10.55 3.33 -3.75
C ASP A 150 -10.72 2.09 -2.88
N ALA A 151 -9.62 1.43 -2.53
CA ALA A 151 -9.64 0.34 -1.55
C ALA A 151 -8.27 0.19 -0.90
N LYS A 152 -8.27 -0.07 0.41
CA LYS A 152 -7.05 -0.35 1.17
C LYS A 152 -7.33 -1.15 2.43
N LEU A 153 -6.31 -1.83 2.93
CA LEU A 153 -6.36 -2.46 4.25
C LEU A 153 -6.46 -1.39 5.36
N VAL A 154 -7.10 -1.77 6.46
CA VAL A 154 -7.11 -0.99 7.68
C VAL A 154 -6.03 -1.55 8.59
N LEU A 155 -5.16 -0.66 9.07
CA LEU A 155 -4.12 -1.00 10.03
C LEU A 155 -4.76 -1.40 11.37
N THR A 156 -4.87 -2.70 11.60
CA THR A 156 -5.40 -3.31 12.82
C THR A 156 -4.29 -4.06 13.56
N ASP A 157 -4.45 -4.27 14.86
CA ASP A 157 -3.45 -4.98 15.67
C ASP A 157 -3.20 -6.41 15.17
N ASP A 158 -4.25 -7.09 14.72
CA ASP A 158 -4.14 -8.44 14.15
C ASP A 158 -3.38 -8.43 12.82
N LEU A 159 -3.65 -7.46 11.94
CA LEU A 159 -2.88 -7.27 10.70
C LEU A 159 -1.40 -6.99 11.00
N ILE A 160 -1.12 -6.10 11.95
CA ILE A 160 0.26 -5.79 12.36
C ILE A 160 0.97 -7.05 12.85
N ARG A 161 0.33 -7.78 13.76
CA ARG A 161 0.88 -9.00 14.35
C ARG A 161 1.20 -10.04 13.27
N ASP A 162 0.28 -10.29 12.36
CA ASP A 162 0.42 -11.33 11.35
C ASP A 162 1.48 -10.98 10.31
N VAL A 163 1.54 -9.72 9.85
CA VAL A 163 2.56 -9.26 8.88
C VAL A 163 3.96 -9.29 9.50
N LEU A 164 4.11 -8.90 10.77
CA LEU A 164 5.40 -8.98 11.46
C LEU A 164 5.83 -10.44 11.65
N LYS A 165 4.89 -11.32 12.02
CA LYS A 165 5.15 -12.75 12.16
C LYS A 165 5.57 -13.38 10.82
N SER A 166 4.84 -13.09 9.73
CA SER A 166 5.15 -13.66 8.42
C SER A 166 6.52 -13.21 7.90
N ARG A 167 6.94 -11.96 8.18
CA ARG A 167 8.29 -11.47 7.83
C ARG A 167 9.39 -12.20 8.60
N LYS A 168 9.16 -12.46 9.90
CA LYS A 168 10.07 -13.24 10.72
C LYS A 168 10.18 -14.68 10.21
N ASP A 169 9.05 -15.33 9.95
CA ASP A 169 8.99 -16.73 9.49
C ASP A 169 9.63 -16.90 8.11
N ALA A 170 9.55 -15.89 7.24
CA ALA A 170 10.20 -15.87 5.94
C ALA A 170 11.73 -15.70 5.99
N GLY A 171 12.34 -15.54 7.17
CA GLY A 171 13.77 -15.33 7.32
C GLY A 171 14.28 -14.02 6.69
N ARG A 172 13.39 -13.06 6.43
CA ARG A 172 13.70 -11.76 5.81
C ARG A 172 14.29 -10.75 6.79
N ILE A 173 14.42 -11.10 8.06
CA ILE A 173 15.05 -10.27 9.09
C ILE A 173 16.35 -10.95 9.49
N ASP A 174 17.46 -10.41 9.00
CA ASP A 174 18.78 -10.75 9.49
C ASP A 174 19.05 -9.93 10.76
N GLU A 175 18.85 -10.55 11.92
CA GLU A 175 19.06 -9.90 13.23
C GLU A 175 20.51 -9.39 13.41
N THR A 176 21.46 -9.86 12.60
CA THR A 176 22.86 -9.39 12.64
C THR A 176 23.09 -8.05 11.94
N GLN A 177 22.12 -7.58 11.15
CA GLN A 177 22.17 -6.28 10.47
C GLN A 177 21.63 -5.12 11.32
N PHE A 178 21.07 -5.43 12.50
CA PHE A 178 20.48 -4.43 13.38
C PHE A 178 21.33 -4.30 14.65
N ASP A 179 21.55 -3.05 15.06
CA ASP A 179 22.19 -2.76 16.34
C ASP A 179 21.27 -3.14 17.51
N GLU A 180 21.88 -3.47 18.66
CA GLU A 180 21.15 -3.79 19.89
C GLU A 180 20.32 -2.57 20.35
N ILE A 181 19.02 -2.76 20.59
CA ILE A 181 18.13 -1.66 20.97
C ILE A 181 18.45 -1.24 22.41
N GLU A 182 19.19 -0.15 22.56
CA GLU A 182 19.39 0.49 23.87
C GLU A 182 18.11 1.25 24.28
N THR A 183 17.42 0.74 25.29
CA THR A 183 16.30 1.46 25.91
C THR A 183 16.87 2.46 26.92
N ILE A 184 16.94 3.73 26.54
CA ILE A 184 17.24 4.81 27.49
C ILE A 184 16.00 5.05 28.34
N ILE A 185 16.01 4.53 29.56
CA ILE A 185 15.03 4.90 30.59
C ILE A 185 15.62 6.13 31.28
N ASP A 186 15.11 7.32 30.97
CA ASP A 186 15.37 8.51 31.77
C ASP A 186 14.70 8.31 33.15
N SER A 187 15.49 7.82 34.11
CA SER A 187 15.08 7.66 35.49
C SER A 187 15.40 8.91 36.31
N GLU A 188 14.41 9.31 37.11
CA GLU A 188 14.44 10.23 38.26
C GLU A 188 14.08 11.70 38.00
N ASP A 189 12.78 11.95 37.91
CA ASP A 189 12.20 13.26 38.26
C ASP A 189 10.93 13.03 39.11
N ASP A 190 11.08 12.64 40.39
CA ASP A 190 10.12 13.03 41.43
C ASP A 190 10.64 12.77 42.87
N ALA A 191 11.25 13.78 43.50
CA ALA A 191 11.32 13.87 44.96
C ALA A 191 11.53 15.33 45.41
N ARG A 192 10.53 16.20 45.23
CA ARG A 192 10.33 17.34 46.13
C ARG A 192 8.90 17.38 46.63
N LEU A 193 8.74 16.95 47.89
CA LEU A 193 7.52 17.12 48.68
C LEU A 193 7.12 18.62 48.75
N PRO A 194 5.82 18.93 48.85
CA PRO A 194 5.34 20.31 48.89
C PRO A 194 5.61 20.97 50.24
N ASP A 195 6.26 22.14 50.24
CA ASP A 195 6.32 23.02 51.40
C ASP A 195 4.90 23.52 51.74
N GLN A 196 4.45 23.20 52.95
CA GLN A 196 3.25 23.79 53.54
C GLN A 196 3.52 25.28 53.81
N LYS A 197 2.62 26.14 53.30
CA LYS A 197 2.57 27.56 53.66
C LYS A 197 1.83 27.73 54.98
N ASP A 198 2.49 28.34 55.96
CA ASP A 198 1.87 29.17 56.99
C ASP A 198 2.32 30.63 56.77
#